data_AF-A0A194S7I7-F1
#
_entry.id   AF-A0A194S7I7-F1
#
_cell.length_a   1.000
_cell.length_b   1.000
_cell.length_c   1.000
_cell.angle_alpha   90.00
_cell.angle_beta   90.00
_cell.angle_gamma   90.00
#
_symmetry.space_group_name_H-M   'P 1'
#
loop_
_entity.id
_entity.type
_entity.pdbx_description
1 polymer ?
#
loop_
_entity_poly.entity_id
_entity_poly.type
_entity_poly.pdbx_seq_one_letter_code
_entity_poly.pdbx_strand_id
1 'polypeptide(L)'
;MLSGKSSNSMRDNYGTHGVDNYYRMVQESYRNPHYLGLRRVLTTFMDQYVAQEKPERIRVLDLAAGSGEATEILLQWKSARWPSAAPAASTAAPDVVAAAAPPSAPAPTPALPPSASPAPPASSRPPFIPPARQFPQRAVARPTRPSAQPSLPAPELSIVATDPFTAPAYRSRTGLPCSELSFANVAAGQLPPPPPSSGSSEPTSAEGDDAPVEPYDLVIISFALHLVESSSELWALLDELSKRARWLCVTGPHKKPDVKDSWGWRRWDPSGAWKATDGSERVGGESGDGAEIVLERVRLRLWRSEHNWEA
;
A
#
# COMPACT_ATOMS: atom_id res chain seq x y z
N MET A 1 1.39 3.64 -27.43
CA MET A 1 1.42 3.49 -25.96
C MET A 1 0.19 2.71 -25.54
N LEU A 2 0.33 1.46 -25.09
CA LEU A 2 -0.79 0.65 -24.62
C LEU A 2 -1.16 1.14 -23.20
N SER A 3 -2.15 2.02 -23.13
CA SER A 3 -2.84 2.33 -21.88
C SER A 3 -3.51 1.04 -21.39
N GLY A 4 -3.30 0.67 -20.11
CA GLY A 4 -3.88 -0.52 -19.51
C GLY A 4 -5.40 -0.51 -19.71
N LYS A 5 -5.90 -1.36 -20.63
CA LYS A 5 -7.33 -1.46 -20.91
C LYS A 5 -8.02 -2.04 -19.67
N SER A 6 -8.69 -1.17 -18.94
CA SER A 6 -9.49 -1.48 -17.75
C SER A 6 -10.78 -2.26 -18.03
N SER A 7 -11.04 -2.65 -19.29
CA SER A 7 -12.27 -3.32 -19.72
C SER A 7 -12.18 -4.84 -19.83
N ASN A 8 -10.98 -5.42 -19.83
CA ASN A 8 -10.78 -6.87 -19.89
C ASN A 8 -10.43 -7.39 -18.49
N SER A 9 -10.89 -8.58 -18.13
CA SER A 9 -10.48 -9.21 -16.86
C SER A 9 -8.95 -9.30 -16.83
N MET A 10 -8.33 -9.10 -15.66
CA MET A 10 -6.87 -9.19 -15.51
C MET A 10 -6.33 -10.52 -16.06
N ARG A 11 -7.13 -11.58 -15.91
CA ARG A 11 -6.87 -12.92 -16.44
C ARG A 11 -6.84 -12.99 -17.97
N ASP A 12 -7.67 -12.21 -18.67
CA ASP A 12 -7.67 -12.13 -20.14
C ASP A 12 -6.44 -11.36 -20.65
N ASN A 13 -5.99 -10.35 -19.89
CA ASN A 13 -4.78 -9.60 -20.18
C ASN A 13 -3.53 -10.50 -20.08
N TYR A 14 -3.47 -11.37 -19.07
CA TYR A 14 -2.39 -12.37 -18.93
C TYR A 14 -2.44 -13.43 -20.01
N GLY A 15 -3.63 -13.92 -20.39
CA GLY A 15 -3.77 -14.93 -21.44
C GLY A 15 -3.27 -14.47 -22.82
N THR A 16 -3.29 -13.17 -23.10
CA THR A 16 -2.90 -12.62 -24.41
C THR A 16 -1.39 -12.34 -24.52
N HIS A 17 -0.74 -11.92 -23.43
CA HIS A 17 0.65 -11.47 -23.47
C HIS A 17 1.60 -12.28 -22.55
N GLY A 18 1.07 -13.08 -21.63
CA GLY A 18 1.81 -13.58 -20.47
C GLY A 18 1.92 -12.51 -19.39
N VAL A 19 1.95 -12.93 -18.11
CA VAL A 19 2.09 -12.04 -16.94
C VAL A 19 3.32 -11.15 -17.09
N ASP A 20 4.47 -11.75 -17.43
CA ASP A 20 5.76 -11.07 -17.57
C ASP A 20 5.70 -9.94 -18.59
N ASN A 21 5.20 -10.21 -19.80
CA ASN A 21 5.15 -9.17 -20.84
C ASN A 21 4.11 -8.10 -20.54
N TYR A 22 2.98 -8.46 -19.91
CA TYR A 22 1.99 -7.48 -19.49
C TYR A 22 2.62 -6.44 -18.55
N TYR A 23 3.25 -6.89 -17.45
CA TYR A 23 3.84 -5.96 -16.50
C TYR A 23 5.03 -5.20 -17.09
N ARG A 24 5.87 -5.82 -17.94
CA ARG A 24 6.92 -5.07 -18.67
C ARG A 24 6.36 -3.93 -19.51
N MET A 25 5.20 -4.11 -20.14
CA MET A 25 4.57 -3.10 -20.99
C MET A 25 3.87 -1.98 -20.21
N VAL A 26 3.32 -2.26 -19.02
CA VAL A 26 2.50 -1.29 -18.26
C VAL A 26 3.13 -0.82 -16.95
N GLN A 27 4.33 -1.27 -16.59
CA GLN A 27 4.99 -1.04 -15.29
C GLN A 27 4.94 0.41 -14.80
N GLU A 28 5.13 1.40 -15.67
CA GLU A 28 5.14 2.82 -15.28
C GLU A 28 3.73 3.37 -14.98
N SER A 29 2.72 2.87 -15.69
CA SER A 29 1.36 3.42 -15.68
C SER A 29 0.36 2.59 -14.88
N TYR A 30 0.73 1.37 -14.47
CA TYR A 30 -0.17 0.50 -13.72
C TYR A 30 -0.57 1.14 -12.38
N ARG A 31 -1.88 1.08 -12.10
CA ARG A 31 -2.47 1.49 -10.83
C ARG A 31 -3.48 0.42 -10.45
N ASN A 32 -3.43 -0.02 -9.19
CA ASN A 32 -4.43 -0.95 -8.69
C ASN A 32 -5.82 -0.26 -8.70
N PRO A 33 -6.80 -0.75 -9.48
CA PRO A 33 -8.15 -0.16 -9.53
C PRO A 33 -8.89 -0.29 -8.19
N HIS A 34 -8.42 -1.15 -7.29
CA HIS A 34 -8.97 -1.38 -5.96
C HIS A 34 -8.22 -0.64 -4.83
N TYR A 35 -7.42 0.38 -5.15
CA TYR A 35 -6.63 1.12 -4.14
C TYR A 35 -7.46 1.60 -2.94
N LEU A 36 -8.66 2.14 -3.17
CA LEU A 36 -9.52 2.62 -2.07
C LEU A 36 -9.91 1.47 -1.12
N GLY A 37 -10.27 0.31 -1.68
CA GLY A 37 -10.60 -0.86 -0.87
C GLY A 37 -9.39 -1.40 -0.14
N LEU A 38 -8.24 -1.51 -0.82
CA LEU A 38 -6.97 -1.91 -0.23
C LEU A 38 -6.61 -1.01 0.97
N ARG A 39 -6.71 0.31 0.79
CA ARG A 39 -6.50 1.29 1.86
C ARG A 39 -7.40 1.02 3.05
N ARG A 40 -8.72 0.88 2.83
CA ARG A 40 -9.67 0.69 3.93
C ARG A 40 -9.42 -0.61 4.69
N VAL A 41 -9.18 -1.73 3.99
CA VAL A 41 -8.92 -3.01 4.67
C VAL A 41 -7.60 -3.00 5.43
N LEU A 42 -6.51 -2.50 4.83
CA LEU A 42 -5.20 -2.45 5.48
C LEU A 42 -5.18 -1.50 6.67
N THR A 43 -5.75 -0.29 6.57
CA THR A 43 -5.79 0.61 7.74
C THR A 43 -6.62 0.04 8.88
N THR A 44 -7.74 -0.62 8.56
CA THR A 44 -8.58 -1.27 9.58
C THR A 44 -7.83 -2.41 10.24
N PHE A 45 -7.15 -3.24 9.45
CA PHE A 45 -6.31 -4.33 9.96
C PHE A 45 -5.18 -3.82 10.84
N MET A 46 -4.43 -2.80 10.42
CA MET A 46 -3.30 -2.28 11.20
C MET A 46 -3.73 -1.67 12.53
N ASP A 47 -4.91 -1.03 12.58
CA ASP A 47 -5.50 -0.56 13.85
C ASP A 47 -5.80 -1.73 14.79
N GLN A 48 -6.35 -2.84 14.28
CA GLN A 48 -6.58 -4.06 15.08
C GLN A 48 -5.26 -4.71 15.51
N TYR A 49 -4.32 -4.89 14.58
CA TYR A 49 -3.02 -5.49 14.82
C TYR A 49 -2.27 -4.78 15.96
N VAL A 50 -2.16 -3.44 15.92
CA VAL A 50 -1.49 -2.70 17.00
C VAL A 50 -2.25 -2.77 18.33
N ALA A 51 -3.57 -2.75 18.30
CA ALA A 51 -4.37 -2.83 19.53
C ALA A 51 -4.18 -4.19 20.23
N GLN A 52 -4.06 -5.28 19.46
CA GLN A 52 -3.98 -6.65 19.96
C GLN A 52 -2.54 -7.08 20.27
N GLU A 53 -1.61 -6.89 19.33
CA GLU A 53 -0.22 -7.33 19.46
C GLU A 53 0.65 -6.33 20.23
N LYS A 54 0.21 -5.06 20.35
CA LYS A 54 0.93 -3.96 21.02
C LYS A 54 2.44 -3.94 20.73
N PRO A 55 2.84 -4.02 19.45
CA PRO A 55 4.23 -4.17 19.09
C PRO A 55 5.02 -2.90 19.43
N GLU A 56 6.26 -3.06 19.89
CA GLU A 56 7.22 -1.94 19.96
C GLU A 56 7.82 -1.63 18.58
N ARG A 57 7.90 -2.65 17.71
CA ARG A 57 8.39 -2.54 16.33
C ARG A 57 7.57 -3.41 15.39
N ILE A 58 7.49 -3.01 14.12
CA ILE A 58 6.81 -3.73 13.05
C ILE A 58 7.75 -3.74 11.84
N ARG A 59 8.32 -4.91 11.54
CA ARG A 59 9.16 -5.17 10.38
C ARG A 59 8.30 -5.84 9.31
N VAL A 60 7.97 -5.08 8.28
CA VAL A 60 7.06 -5.48 7.23
C VAL A 60 7.85 -5.92 6.00
N LEU A 61 7.43 -7.03 5.40
CA LEU A 61 7.76 -7.39 4.03
C LEU A 61 6.56 -7.10 3.12
N ASP A 62 6.67 -6.15 2.21
CA ASP A 62 5.73 -5.96 1.10
C ASP A 62 6.19 -6.82 -0.09
N LEU A 63 5.59 -8.01 -0.23
CA LEU A 63 5.99 -9.03 -1.20
C LEU A 63 5.08 -8.98 -2.43
N ALA A 64 5.72 -8.89 -3.61
CA ALA A 64 5.07 -8.50 -4.86
C ALA A 64 4.36 -7.14 -4.68
N ALA A 65 5.16 -6.16 -4.26
CA ALA A 65 4.71 -4.84 -3.81
C ALA A 65 4.04 -4.00 -4.91
N GLY A 66 4.11 -4.43 -6.17
CA GLY A 66 3.60 -3.66 -7.29
C GLY A 66 4.32 -2.30 -7.35
N SER A 67 3.56 -1.23 -7.56
CA SER A 67 4.09 0.13 -7.53
C SER A 67 4.11 0.73 -6.11
N GLY A 68 3.91 -0.08 -5.05
CA GLY A 68 4.04 0.34 -3.66
C GLY A 68 2.77 0.88 -3.02
N GLU A 69 1.58 0.50 -3.52
CA GLU A 69 0.30 0.89 -2.91
C GLU A 69 0.21 0.51 -1.43
N ALA A 70 0.57 -0.72 -1.06
CA ALA A 70 0.49 -1.20 0.31
C ALA A 70 1.49 -0.47 1.22
N THR A 71 2.76 -0.35 0.82
CA THR A 71 3.75 0.49 1.52
C THR A 71 3.25 1.91 1.76
N GLU A 72 2.74 2.59 0.73
CA GLU A 72 2.24 3.96 0.88
C GLU A 72 1.11 4.05 1.91
N ILE A 73 0.18 3.09 1.91
CA ILE A 73 -0.91 3.00 2.88
C ILE A 73 -0.36 2.85 4.31
N LEU A 74 0.66 2.01 4.53
CA LEU A 74 1.26 1.82 5.85
C LEU A 74 1.97 3.09 6.35
N LEU A 75 2.72 3.77 5.48
CA LEU A 75 3.39 5.03 5.82
C LEU A 75 2.38 6.12 6.18
N GLN A 76 1.29 6.24 5.40
CA GLN A 76 0.21 7.18 5.68
C GLN A 76 -0.54 6.82 6.96
N TRP A 77 -0.82 5.53 7.20
CA TRP A 77 -1.48 5.05 8.41
C TRP A 77 -0.67 5.41 9.66
N LYS A 78 0.64 5.10 9.66
CA LYS A 78 1.54 5.44 10.77
C LYS A 78 1.53 6.95 11.04
N SER A 79 1.72 7.76 9.99
CA SER A 79 1.74 9.22 10.11
C SER A 79 0.42 9.81 10.60
N ALA A 80 -0.71 9.17 10.28
CA ALA A 80 -2.04 9.61 10.72
C ALA A 80 -2.35 9.25 12.18
N ARG A 81 -1.75 8.18 12.72
CA ARG A 81 -1.96 7.71 14.10
C ARG A 81 -0.98 8.32 15.08
N TRP A 82 0.27 8.47 14.66
CA TRP A 82 1.33 9.12 15.40
C TRP A 82 1.94 10.23 14.55
N PRO A 83 1.23 11.37 14.41
CA PRO A 83 1.79 12.51 13.71
C PRO A 83 3.06 12.93 14.42
N SER A 84 4.17 12.99 13.68
CA SER A 84 5.38 13.62 14.20
C SER A 84 5.02 15.05 14.59
N ALA A 85 5.44 15.49 15.78
CA ALA A 85 5.24 16.87 16.19
C ALA A 85 5.86 17.75 15.10
N ALA A 86 5.03 18.44 14.32
CA ALA A 86 5.55 19.42 13.37
C ALA A 86 6.38 20.42 14.17
N PRO A 87 7.56 20.85 13.68
CA PRO A 87 8.19 22.02 14.26
C PRO A 87 7.14 23.13 14.22
N ALA A 88 6.82 23.69 15.40
CA ALA A 88 5.82 24.73 15.54
C ALA A 88 6.07 25.77 14.46
N ALA A 89 5.11 25.95 13.55
CA ALA A 89 5.17 27.01 12.56
C ALA A 89 5.36 28.31 13.33
N SER A 90 6.54 28.92 13.17
CA SER A 90 6.86 30.21 13.75
C SER A 90 5.86 31.22 13.20
N THR A 91 4.82 31.52 13.98
CA THR A 91 3.98 32.69 13.80
C THR A 91 4.81 33.92 14.17
N ALA A 92 5.78 34.25 13.32
CA ALA A 92 6.30 35.60 13.26
C ALA A 92 5.29 36.43 12.47
N ALA A 93 4.53 37.25 13.19
CA ALA A 93 3.69 38.28 12.60
C ALA A 93 4.56 39.23 11.76
N PRO A 94 4.11 39.66 10.57
CA PRO A 94 4.76 40.77 9.90
C PRO A 94 4.44 42.05 10.67
N ASP A 95 5.48 42.68 11.21
CA ASP A 95 5.40 44.01 11.80
C ASP A 95 4.88 45.02 10.77
N VAL A 96 3.89 45.78 11.23
CA VAL A 96 3.25 46.88 10.51
C VAL A 96 4.18 48.08 10.57
N VAL A 97 4.65 48.57 9.42
CA VAL A 97 5.14 49.96 9.31
C VAL A 97 4.41 50.64 8.16
N ALA A 98 3.66 51.67 8.52
CA ALA A 98 2.83 52.46 7.63
C ALA A 98 3.59 53.64 7.00
N ALA A 99 3.33 53.81 5.70
CA ALA A 99 3.12 55.05 4.93
C ALA A 99 4.21 56.14 4.82
N ALA A 100 4.62 56.42 3.57
CA ALA A 100 4.66 57.78 2.99
C ALA A 100 4.60 57.71 1.45
N ALA A 101 3.94 58.71 0.84
CA ALA A 101 3.46 58.78 -0.55
C ALA A 101 4.48 59.47 -1.53
N PRO A 102 4.18 59.64 -2.84
CA PRO A 102 5.12 59.54 -3.98
C PRO A 102 5.74 60.88 -4.44
N PRO A 103 6.61 60.91 -5.49
CA PRO A 103 6.10 61.25 -6.84
C PRO A 103 6.88 60.71 -8.08
N SER A 104 6.18 60.77 -9.22
CA SER A 104 6.61 61.10 -10.60
C SER A 104 7.47 60.16 -11.48
N ALA A 105 6.95 59.94 -12.69
CA ALA A 105 7.58 59.35 -13.88
C ALA A 105 8.72 60.22 -14.47
N PRO A 106 9.55 59.69 -15.39
CA PRO A 106 9.21 59.74 -16.83
C PRO A 106 9.66 58.50 -17.67
N ALA A 107 9.11 58.41 -18.89
CA ALA A 107 9.53 57.51 -19.99
C ALA A 107 10.65 58.19 -20.85
N PRO A 108 11.11 57.72 -22.06
CA PRO A 108 10.77 56.50 -22.84
C PRO A 108 11.96 55.81 -23.62
N THR A 109 11.60 54.82 -24.46
CA THR A 109 12.20 54.36 -25.77
C THR A 109 13.45 53.46 -25.84
N PRO A 110 13.73 52.75 -26.96
CA PRO A 110 12.87 52.02 -27.92
C PRO A 110 13.43 50.62 -28.34
N ALA A 111 12.61 49.74 -28.96
CA ALA A 111 12.89 49.04 -30.24
C ALA A 111 11.98 47.80 -30.48
N LEU A 112 11.68 47.61 -31.76
CA LEU A 112 10.77 46.70 -32.49
C LEU A 112 11.66 45.88 -33.48
N PRO A 113 11.20 44.96 -34.39
CA PRO A 113 9.88 44.35 -34.66
C PRO A 113 9.98 42.81 -34.99
N PRO A 114 9.24 42.18 -35.95
CA PRO A 114 8.18 41.21 -35.63
C PRO A 114 8.29 39.85 -36.36
N SER A 115 7.37 38.91 -36.09
CA SER A 115 6.94 37.95 -37.11
C SER A 115 5.49 37.51 -36.91
N ALA A 116 4.73 37.66 -38.00
CA ALA A 116 3.35 37.24 -38.23
C ALA A 116 3.24 35.70 -38.23
N SER A 117 2.13 35.03 -37.92
CA SER A 117 0.81 34.96 -38.60
C SER A 117 0.12 33.67 -38.06
N PRO A 118 -1.08 33.25 -38.51
CA PRO A 118 -2.38 33.90 -38.53
C PRO A 118 -3.46 33.07 -37.77
N ALA A 119 -4.63 33.69 -37.54
CA ALA A 119 -5.82 33.08 -36.95
C ALA A 119 -6.57 32.11 -37.91
N PRO A 120 -7.45 31.25 -37.36
CA PRO A 120 -8.72 30.92 -38.03
C PRO A 120 -9.96 31.10 -37.11
N PRO A 121 -11.18 31.04 -37.67
CA PRO A 121 -12.29 31.92 -37.29
C PRO A 121 -13.22 31.40 -36.20
N ALA A 122 -13.88 32.35 -35.54
CA ALA A 122 -14.98 32.16 -34.61
C ALA A 122 -16.24 31.65 -35.33
N SER A 123 -16.89 30.65 -34.74
CA SER A 123 -18.32 30.40 -34.94
C SER A 123 -19.03 30.48 -33.60
N SER A 124 -20.00 31.38 -33.53
CA SER A 124 -20.78 31.73 -32.36
C SER A 124 -22.01 30.84 -32.25
N ARG A 125 -22.10 30.06 -31.17
CA ARG A 125 -23.37 29.56 -30.63
C ARG A 125 -23.35 29.74 -29.11
N PRO A 126 -24.36 30.38 -28.51
CA PRO A 126 -24.45 30.43 -27.05
C PRO A 126 -24.74 29.02 -26.50
N PRO A 127 -24.09 28.58 -25.41
CA PRO A 127 -24.47 27.34 -24.76
C PRO A 127 -25.85 27.48 -24.12
N PHE A 128 -26.74 26.53 -24.43
CA PHE A 128 -28.03 26.35 -23.80
C PHE A 128 -27.85 26.02 -22.31
N ILE A 129 -28.36 26.88 -21.42
CA ILE A 129 -28.36 26.68 -19.97
C ILE A 129 -29.71 26.06 -19.58
N PRO A 130 -29.77 24.76 -19.19
CA PRO A 130 -30.99 24.21 -18.62
C PRO A 130 -31.24 24.78 -17.21
N PRO A 131 -32.49 25.01 -16.80
CA PRO A 131 -32.82 25.54 -15.47
C PRO A 131 -32.39 24.58 -14.37
N ALA A 132 -31.80 25.15 -13.31
CA ALA A 132 -31.26 24.44 -12.16
C ALA A 132 -32.33 23.55 -11.49
N ARG A 133 -32.14 22.23 -11.55
CA ARG A 133 -32.83 21.30 -10.66
C ARG A 133 -32.27 21.51 -9.24
N GLN A 134 -33.11 22.05 -8.37
CA GLN A 134 -32.84 22.08 -6.93
C GLN A 134 -32.84 20.64 -6.41
N PHE A 135 -31.65 20.10 -6.14
CA PHE A 135 -31.52 18.88 -5.36
C PHE A 135 -31.65 19.24 -3.87
N PRO A 136 -32.47 18.52 -3.08
CA PRO A 136 -32.55 18.76 -1.65
C PRO A 136 -31.17 18.51 -1.03
N GLN A 137 -30.63 19.52 -0.35
CA GLN A 137 -29.38 19.40 0.40
C GLN A 137 -29.57 18.42 1.55
N ARG A 138 -29.27 17.15 1.30
CA ARG A 138 -29.07 16.16 2.36
C ARG A 138 -27.80 16.57 3.09
N ALA A 139 -27.94 16.91 4.37
CA ALA A 139 -26.83 17.28 5.24
C ALA A 139 -25.67 16.31 5.06
N VAL A 140 -24.56 16.80 4.52
CA VAL A 140 -23.33 16.03 4.38
C VAL A 140 -22.79 15.85 5.79
N ALA A 141 -23.00 14.67 6.36
CA ALA A 141 -22.36 14.29 7.60
C ALA A 141 -20.85 14.39 7.40
N ARG A 142 -20.23 15.36 8.09
CA ARG A 142 -18.79 15.55 8.11
C ARG A 142 -18.15 14.23 8.55
N PRO A 143 -17.21 13.64 7.77
CA PRO A 143 -16.55 12.41 8.20
C PRO A 143 -15.86 12.69 9.54
N THR A 144 -16.29 11.96 10.57
CA THR A 144 -15.64 11.93 11.88
C THR A 144 -14.18 11.56 11.67
N ARG A 145 -13.28 12.49 12.00
CA ARG A 145 -11.84 12.27 12.07
C ARG A 145 -11.61 10.97 12.87
N PRO A 146 -10.85 9.99 12.39
CA PRO A 146 -10.51 8.82 13.20
C PRO A 146 -9.93 9.33 14.51
N SER A 147 -10.58 9.00 15.62
CA SER A 147 -10.08 9.38 16.95
C SER A 147 -8.67 8.82 17.08
N ALA A 148 -7.69 9.69 17.33
CA ALA A 148 -6.37 9.24 17.75
C ALA A 148 -6.57 8.25 18.90
N GLN A 149 -6.00 7.04 18.80
CA GLN A 149 -5.94 6.12 19.93
C GLN A 149 -4.81 6.62 20.82
N PRO A 150 -5.07 7.38 21.92
CA PRO A 150 -4.03 8.21 22.52
C PRO A 150 -3.13 7.44 23.50
N SER A 151 -3.29 6.13 23.67
CA SER A 151 -2.63 5.41 24.78
C SER A 151 -1.53 4.42 24.39
N LEU A 152 -1.35 4.08 23.12
CA LEU A 152 -0.28 3.16 22.71
C LEU A 152 0.93 3.93 22.16
N PRO A 153 2.17 3.58 22.58
CA PRO A 153 3.37 4.17 22.02
C PRO A 153 3.45 3.88 20.52
N ALA A 154 4.09 4.78 19.77
CA ALA A 154 4.27 4.60 18.34
C ALA A 154 5.24 3.44 18.08
N PRO A 155 4.82 2.36 17.39
CA PRO A 155 5.75 1.30 17.03
C PRO A 155 6.79 1.84 16.05
N GLU A 156 8.04 1.38 16.12
CA GLU A 156 8.99 1.56 15.01
C GLU A 156 8.46 0.81 13.78
N LEU A 157 8.49 1.42 12.58
CA LEU A 157 8.00 0.77 11.36
C LEU A 157 9.13 0.72 10.35
N SER A 158 9.52 -0.48 9.94
CA SER A 158 10.46 -0.70 8.84
C SER A 158 9.81 -1.56 7.77
N ILE A 159 10.05 -1.22 6.51
CA ILE A 159 9.42 -1.89 5.36
C ILE A 159 10.52 -2.31 4.39
N VAL A 160 10.59 -3.61 4.13
CA VAL A 160 11.34 -4.20 3.02
C VAL A 160 10.34 -4.53 1.92
N ALA A 161 10.68 -4.25 0.67
CA ALA A 161 9.80 -4.54 -0.46
C ALA A 161 10.51 -5.36 -1.53
N THR A 162 9.74 -6.23 -2.17
CA THR A 162 10.21 -7.03 -3.29
C THR A 162 9.16 -7.05 -4.40
N ASP A 163 9.61 -6.86 -5.64
CA ASP A 163 8.78 -7.03 -6.82
C ASP A 163 9.66 -7.23 -8.07
N PRO A 164 9.52 -8.33 -8.82
CA PRO A 164 10.39 -8.63 -9.96
C PRO A 164 10.07 -7.79 -11.22
N PHE A 165 8.96 -7.06 -11.25
CA PHE A 165 8.47 -6.39 -12.46
C PHE A 165 8.32 -4.88 -12.32
N THR A 166 8.01 -4.38 -11.13
CA THR A 166 7.62 -2.96 -10.91
C THR A 166 8.50 -2.25 -9.88
N ALA A 167 9.68 -2.79 -9.56
CA ALA A 167 10.63 -2.15 -8.65
C ALA A 167 10.96 -0.68 -9.01
N PRO A 168 11.14 -0.27 -10.28
CA PRO A 168 11.34 1.15 -10.62
C PRO A 168 10.14 2.03 -10.25
N ALA A 169 8.92 1.58 -10.54
CA ALA A 169 7.70 2.31 -10.21
C ALA A 169 7.48 2.40 -8.69
N TYR A 170 7.79 1.34 -7.96
CA TYR A 170 7.80 1.32 -6.50
C TYR A 170 8.74 2.38 -5.93
N ARG A 171 10.01 2.40 -6.39
CA ARG A 171 11.04 3.36 -5.93
C ARG A 171 10.61 4.79 -6.22
N SER A 172 10.06 5.05 -7.42
CA SER A 172 9.57 6.36 -7.81
C SER A 172 8.41 6.85 -6.94
N ARG A 173 7.48 5.96 -6.55
CA ARG A 173 6.31 6.34 -5.73
C ARG A 173 6.64 6.50 -4.25
N THR A 174 7.39 5.56 -3.69
CA THR A 174 7.56 5.44 -2.24
C THR A 174 8.87 6.08 -1.74
N GLY A 175 9.85 6.27 -2.62
CA GLY A 175 11.21 6.66 -2.25
C GLY A 175 12.02 5.56 -1.54
N LEU A 176 11.45 4.35 -1.36
CA LEU A 176 12.09 3.23 -0.66
C LEU A 176 12.73 2.24 -1.65
N PRO A 177 13.76 1.49 -1.23
CA PRO A 177 14.33 0.42 -2.04
C PRO A 177 13.32 -0.72 -2.24
N CYS A 178 13.47 -1.42 -3.36
CA CYS A 178 12.68 -2.62 -3.69
C CYS A 178 13.57 -3.58 -4.46
N SER A 179 13.74 -4.81 -3.97
CA SER A 179 14.53 -5.84 -4.63
C SER A 179 13.72 -6.58 -5.67
N GLU A 180 14.35 -7.01 -6.75
CA GLU A 180 13.67 -7.68 -7.88
C GLU A 180 13.53 -9.20 -7.66
N LEU A 181 13.18 -9.61 -6.44
CA LEU A 181 12.95 -11.02 -6.11
C LEU A 181 11.55 -11.45 -6.52
N SER A 182 11.46 -12.57 -7.23
CA SER A 182 10.19 -13.21 -7.56
C SER A 182 9.70 -14.15 -6.44
N PHE A 183 8.45 -14.63 -6.55
CA PHE A 183 7.96 -15.69 -5.67
C PHE A 183 8.85 -16.96 -5.72
N ALA A 184 9.40 -17.31 -6.89
CA ALA A 184 10.29 -18.45 -7.02
C ALA A 184 11.63 -18.22 -6.29
N ASN A 185 12.17 -17.00 -6.31
CA ASN A 185 13.37 -16.67 -5.54
C ASN A 185 13.11 -16.76 -4.04
N VAL A 186 11.97 -16.24 -3.59
CA VAL A 186 11.56 -16.31 -2.17
C VAL A 186 11.37 -17.77 -1.74
N ALA A 187 10.66 -18.58 -2.53
CA ALA A 187 10.50 -20.01 -2.26
C ALA A 187 11.84 -20.78 -2.22
N ALA A 188 12.87 -20.28 -2.90
CA ALA A 188 14.23 -20.82 -2.86
C ALA A 188 15.09 -20.27 -1.70
N GLY A 189 14.49 -19.58 -0.72
CA GLY A 189 15.19 -19.07 0.47
C GLY A 189 16.01 -17.80 0.25
N GLN A 190 15.82 -17.10 -0.88
CA GLN A 190 16.64 -15.90 -1.22
C GLN A 190 16.14 -14.61 -0.56
N LEU A 191 15.20 -14.69 0.37
CA LEU A 191 14.61 -13.52 1.03
C LEU A 191 15.61 -12.94 2.05
N PRO A 192 15.98 -11.64 1.97
CA PRO A 192 16.89 -11.03 2.94
C PRO A 192 16.28 -11.03 4.36
N PRO A 193 17.14 -11.02 5.41
CA PRO A 193 16.67 -10.84 6.79
C PRO A 193 16.00 -9.46 6.94
N PRO A 194 15.08 -9.31 7.91
CA PRO A 194 14.54 -8.00 8.24
C PRO A 194 15.66 -7.08 8.75
N PRO A 195 15.51 -5.75 8.58
CA PRO A 195 16.51 -4.80 9.07
C PRO A 195 16.69 -4.92 10.59
N PRO A 196 17.92 -4.74 11.09
CA PRO A 196 18.21 -4.80 12.52
C PRO A 196 17.43 -3.72 13.26
N SER A 197 17.10 -3.98 14.52
CA SER A 197 16.41 -3.01 15.36
C SER A 197 17.36 -1.85 15.66
N SER A 198 16.86 -0.62 15.72
CA SER A 198 17.66 0.61 15.94
C SER A 198 18.38 0.69 17.31
N GLY A 199 18.46 -0.41 18.07
CA GLY A 199 19.19 -0.54 19.33
C GLY A 199 19.95 -1.86 19.50
N SER A 200 19.96 -2.75 18.51
CA SER A 200 20.86 -3.92 18.54
C SER A 200 22.25 -3.47 18.10
N SER A 201 23.21 -3.57 19.01
CA SER A 201 24.64 -3.43 18.73
C SER A 201 25.02 -4.35 17.55
N GLU A 202 26.05 -3.96 16.80
CA GLU A 202 26.57 -4.65 15.62
C GLU A 202 26.45 -6.18 15.63
N PRO A 203 26.32 -6.81 14.44
CA PRO A 203 26.33 -8.26 14.35
C PRO A 203 27.57 -8.78 15.07
N THR A 204 27.35 -9.54 16.13
CA THR A 204 28.40 -10.44 16.62
C THR A 204 28.75 -11.29 15.42
N SER A 205 30.00 -11.18 15.00
CA SER A 205 30.64 -12.00 13.99
C SER A 205 30.68 -13.45 14.46
N ALA A 206 29.51 -14.08 14.52
CA ALA A 206 29.40 -15.52 14.43
C ALA A 206 29.50 -15.85 12.94
N GLU A 207 30.74 -15.97 12.47
CA GLU A 207 31.05 -16.74 11.27
C GLU A 207 30.56 -18.17 11.51
N GLY A 208 29.30 -18.41 11.21
CA GLY A 208 28.61 -19.68 11.33
C GLY A 208 27.28 -19.55 10.63
N ASP A 209 27.06 -20.42 9.65
CA ASP A 209 25.88 -20.50 8.76
C ASP A 209 24.55 -20.80 9.51
N ASP A 210 24.53 -20.65 10.84
CA ASP A 210 23.54 -21.22 11.75
C ASP A 210 23.01 -20.19 12.79
N ALA A 211 23.31 -18.90 12.61
CA ALA A 211 22.69 -17.85 13.43
C ALA A 211 21.19 -17.74 13.09
N PRO A 212 20.27 -17.84 14.08
CA PRO A 212 18.85 -17.79 13.82
C PRO A 212 18.48 -16.41 13.26
N VAL A 213 18.03 -16.39 12.00
CA VAL A 213 17.57 -15.16 11.36
C VAL A 213 16.24 -14.75 11.98
N GLU A 214 16.17 -13.55 12.56
CA GLU A 214 14.90 -13.05 13.10
C GLU A 214 13.82 -12.99 12.00
N PRO A 215 12.58 -13.40 12.30
CA PRO A 215 11.49 -13.36 11.33
C PRO A 215 10.99 -11.93 11.12
N TYR A 216 10.39 -11.68 9.95
CA TYR A 216 9.53 -10.52 9.73
C TYR A 216 8.30 -10.60 10.65
N ASP A 217 7.85 -9.44 11.14
CA ASP A 217 6.65 -9.41 11.97
C ASP A 217 5.40 -9.60 11.09
N LEU A 218 5.41 -9.04 9.88
CA LEU A 218 4.28 -9.08 8.97
C LEU A 218 4.72 -9.17 7.51
N VAL A 219 4.20 -10.14 6.77
CA VAL A 219 4.28 -10.19 5.30
C VAL A 219 2.94 -9.74 4.72
N ILE A 220 2.96 -8.80 3.78
CA ILE A 220 1.80 -8.38 3.01
C ILE A 220 1.98 -8.82 1.56
N ILE A 221 0.95 -9.48 1.02
CA ILE A 221 0.86 -9.80 -0.41
C ILE A 221 -0.45 -9.20 -0.93
N SER A 222 -0.36 -8.14 -1.73
CA SER A 222 -1.53 -7.44 -2.24
C SER A 222 -1.80 -7.78 -3.70
N PHE A 223 -2.96 -8.39 -3.98
CA PHE A 223 -3.44 -8.73 -5.32
C PHE A 223 -2.47 -9.57 -6.18
N ALA A 224 -1.47 -10.24 -5.61
CA ALA A 224 -0.42 -10.90 -6.39
C ALA A 224 -0.39 -12.43 -6.28
N LEU A 225 -0.93 -13.02 -5.21
CA LEU A 225 -0.76 -14.46 -4.96
C LEU A 225 -1.47 -15.36 -5.99
N HIS A 226 -2.40 -14.79 -6.76
CA HIS A 226 -3.07 -15.47 -7.87
C HIS A 226 -2.14 -15.73 -9.08
N LEU A 227 -0.96 -15.10 -9.11
CA LEU A 227 0.07 -15.31 -10.12
C LEU A 227 0.83 -16.63 -9.92
N VAL A 228 0.69 -17.26 -8.74
CA VAL A 228 1.22 -18.59 -8.47
C VAL A 228 0.17 -19.63 -8.85
N GLU A 229 0.32 -20.22 -10.03
CA GLU A 229 -0.71 -21.08 -10.62
C GLU A 229 -0.67 -22.51 -10.08
N SER A 230 0.53 -23.04 -9.81
CA SER A 230 0.69 -24.38 -9.27
C SER A 230 0.51 -24.39 -7.75
N SER A 231 -0.24 -25.39 -7.25
CA SER A 231 -0.34 -25.64 -5.81
C SER A 231 1.01 -26.00 -5.17
N SER A 232 1.95 -26.59 -5.92
CA SER A 232 3.28 -26.93 -5.39
C SER A 232 4.17 -25.71 -5.23
N GLU A 233 4.12 -24.77 -6.19
CA GLU A 233 4.83 -23.50 -6.11
C GLU A 233 4.25 -22.63 -5.00
N LEU A 234 2.93 -22.61 -4.87
CA LEU A 234 2.25 -21.89 -3.79
C LEU A 234 2.63 -22.47 -2.43
N TRP A 235 2.67 -23.80 -2.31
CA TRP A 235 3.14 -24.47 -1.10
C TRP A 235 4.59 -24.09 -0.78
N ALA A 236 5.51 -24.19 -1.74
CA ALA A 236 6.92 -23.89 -1.52
C ALA A 236 7.15 -22.44 -1.06
N LEU A 237 6.43 -21.49 -1.67
CA LEU A 237 6.43 -20.09 -1.27
C LEU A 237 5.92 -19.91 0.17
N LEU A 238 4.75 -20.49 0.49
CA LEU A 238 4.12 -20.29 1.79
C LEU A 238 4.87 -21.01 2.91
N ASP A 239 5.41 -22.20 2.65
CA ASP A 239 6.26 -22.93 3.60
C ASP A 239 7.48 -22.10 3.98
N GLU A 240 8.18 -21.54 2.99
CA GLU A 240 9.35 -20.70 3.25
C GLU A 240 8.98 -19.41 4.01
N LEU A 241 7.90 -18.72 3.59
CA LEU A 241 7.42 -17.55 4.32
C LEU A 241 7.02 -17.88 5.77
N SER A 242 6.52 -19.08 6.04
CA SER A 242 6.11 -19.46 7.40
C SER A 242 7.30 -19.50 8.36
N LYS A 243 8.49 -19.84 7.86
CA LYS A 243 9.75 -19.83 8.62
C LYS A 243 10.30 -18.42 8.78
N ARG A 244 10.03 -17.54 7.82
CA ARG A 244 10.59 -16.18 7.74
C ARG A 244 9.68 -15.10 8.33
N ALA A 245 8.45 -15.41 8.74
CA ALA A 245 7.51 -14.42 9.23
C ALA A 245 6.54 -14.92 10.31
N ARG A 246 6.05 -13.99 11.13
CA ARG A 246 5.05 -14.26 12.17
C ARG A 246 3.62 -14.20 11.62
N TRP A 247 3.34 -13.21 10.78
CA TRP A 247 2.01 -12.97 10.21
C TRP A 247 2.05 -12.91 8.70
N LEU A 248 1.05 -13.49 8.05
CA LEU A 248 0.80 -13.38 6.62
C LEU A 248 -0.54 -12.69 6.39
N CYS A 249 -0.50 -11.55 5.71
CA CYS A 249 -1.66 -10.77 5.30
C CYS A 249 -1.79 -10.81 3.78
N VAL A 250 -2.87 -11.40 3.28
CA VAL A 250 -3.16 -11.43 1.85
C VAL A 250 -4.41 -10.62 1.56
N THR A 251 -4.32 -9.75 0.55
CA THR A 251 -5.45 -8.97 0.07
C THR A 251 -5.78 -9.29 -1.38
N GLY A 252 -7.07 -9.32 -1.72
CA GLY A 252 -7.51 -9.54 -3.09
C GLY A 252 -9.04 -9.58 -3.22
N PRO A 253 -9.58 -9.60 -4.44
CA PRO A 253 -11.03 -9.59 -4.66
C PRO A 253 -11.63 -11.01 -4.62
N HIS A 254 -10.80 -12.05 -4.69
CA HIS A 254 -11.23 -13.44 -4.83
C HIS A 254 -10.91 -14.28 -3.58
N LYS A 255 -11.49 -15.49 -3.50
CA LYS A 255 -11.37 -16.43 -2.36
C LYS A 255 -9.96 -17.01 -2.14
N LYS A 256 -9.03 -16.85 -3.09
CA LYS A 256 -7.67 -17.39 -3.03
C LYS A 256 -6.69 -16.51 -2.24
N PRO A 257 -5.69 -17.08 -1.54
CA PRO A 257 -5.24 -18.48 -1.63
C PRO A 257 -6.04 -19.44 -0.74
N ASP A 258 -6.13 -20.70 -1.18
CA ASP A 258 -6.52 -21.82 -0.32
C ASP A 258 -5.24 -22.32 0.37
N VAL A 259 -5.02 -21.89 1.61
CA VAL A 259 -3.87 -22.30 2.43
C VAL A 259 -4.29 -23.52 3.25
N LYS A 260 -3.55 -24.62 3.14
CA LYS A 260 -3.84 -25.85 3.91
C LYS A 260 -3.17 -25.79 5.28
N ASP A 261 -3.76 -26.45 6.27
CA ASP A 261 -3.25 -26.47 7.65
C ASP A 261 -1.80 -26.97 7.74
N SER A 262 -1.40 -27.92 6.87
CA SER A 262 -0.05 -28.47 6.85
C SER A 262 1.01 -27.56 6.21
N TRP A 263 0.68 -26.30 5.87
CA TRP A 263 1.59 -25.37 5.17
C TRP A 263 2.27 -24.38 6.13
N GLY A 264 2.21 -24.64 7.44
CA GLY A 264 2.86 -23.82 8.46
C GLY A 264 2.09 -22.54 8.82
N TRP A 265 0.82 -22.45 8.43
CA TRP A 265 -0.02 -21.27 8.64
C TRP A 265 -1.35 -21.64 9.27
N ARG A 266 -1.68 -21.00 10.38
CA ARG A 266 -2.99 -21.09 11.03
C ARG A 266 -3.84 -19.89 10.65
N ARG A 267 -5.05 -20.14 10.15
CA ARG A 267 -6.02 -19.10 9.81
C ARG A 267 -6.38 -18.28 11.06
N TRP A 268 -6.49 -16.96 10.91
CA TRP A 268 -6.79 -16.04 12.00
C TRP A 268 -7.92 -15.08 11.61
N ASP A 269 -8.77 -14.75 12.57
CA ASP A 269 -9.78 -13.70 12.43
C ASP A 269 -9.14 -12.33 12.72
N PRO A 270 -8.96 -11.47 11.69
CA PRO A 270 -8.39 -10.13 11.86
C PRO A 270 -9.38 -9.10 12.45
N SER A 271 -10.61 -9.51 12.78
CA SER A 271 -11.59 -8.66 13.46
C SER A 271 -11.26 -8.46 14.94
N GLY A 272 -12.15 -7.78 15.66
CA GLY A 272 -12.01 -7.59 17.11
C GLY A 272 -12.01 -8.90 17.92
N ALA A 273 -12.38 -10.05 17.33
CA ALA A 273 -12.29 -11.34 18.01
C ALA A 273 -10.85 -11.86 18.15
N TRP A 274 -9.95 -11.49 17.25
CA TRP A 274 -8.51 -11.79 17.25
C TRP A 274 -8.17 -13.22 17.74
N LYS A 275 -8.62 -14.23 17.01
CA LYS A 275 -8.47 -15.64 17.39
C LYS A 275 -8.22 -16.53 16.18
N ALA A 276 -7.66 -17.71 16.43
CA ALA A 276 -7.56 -18.76 15.42
C ALA A 276 -8.95 -19.17 14.93
N THR A 277 -9.05 -19.47 13.65
CA THR A 277 -10.25 -20.02 13.02
C THR A 277 -9.90 -21.29 12.26
N ASP A 278 -10.88 -22.16 12.08
CA ASP A 278 -10.74 -23.44 11.37
C ASP A 278 -10.82 -23.28 9.84
N GLY A 279 -10.95 -22.04 9.34
CA GLY A 279 -11.11 -21.74 7.92
C GLY A 279 -12.36 -22.33 7.27
N SER A 280 -13.25 -22.96 8.05
CA SER A 280 -14.36 -23.78 7.55
C SER A 280 -15.72 -23.06 7.63
N GLU A 281 -15.81 -22.02 8.46
CA GLU A 281 -17.09 -21.41 8.80
C GLU A 281 -17.56 -20.36 7.78
N ARG A 282 -17.96 -20.83 6.58
CA ARG A 282 -18.89 -20.22 5.59
C ARG A 282 -18.26 -20.06 4.21
N VAL A 283 -18.96 -20.57 3.20
CA VAL A 283 -18.70 -20.28 1.78
C VAL A 283 -18.83 -18.76 1.59
N GLY A 284 -17.69 -18.05 1.51
CA GLY A 284 -17.66 -16.59 1.56
C GLY A 284 -18.65 -15.93 0.59
N GLY A 285 -19.62 -15.22 1.15
CA GLY A 285 -20.59 -14.39 0.43
C GLY A 285 -20.08 -12.95 0.28
N GLU A 286 -20.97 -12.00 -0.01
CA GLU A 286 -20.62 -10.56 -0.09
C GLU A 286 -19.96 -10.05 1.22
N SER A 287 -20.34 -10.62 2.36
CA SER A 287 -19.85 -10.24 3.69
C SER A 287 -18.58 -10.96 4.16
N GLY A 288 -17.99 -11.85 3.35
CA GLY A 288 -16.85 -12.66 3.80
C GLY A 288 -17.22 -14.06 4.28
N ASP A 289 -16.21 -14.76 4.78
CA ASP A 289 -16.29 -16.05 5.48
C ASP A 289 -16.37 -15.87 7.01
N GLY A 290 -16.57 -14.64 7.51
CA GLY A 290 -16.57 -14.35 8.95
C GLY A 290 -15.19 -14.27 9.60
N ALA A 291 -14.10 -14.60 8.89
CA ALA A 291 -12.71 -14.49 9.32
C ALA A 291 -11.89 -13.59 8.35
N GLU A 292 -12.57 -12.63 7.70
CA GLU A 292 -12.04 -11.69 6.71
C GLU A 292 -12.47 -10.26 7.05
N ILE A 293 -11.62 -9.27 6.78
CA ILE A 293 -12.10 -7.89 6.62
C ILE A 293 -12.50 -7.70 5.17
N VAL A 294 -13.78 -7.40 4.93
CA VAL A 294 -14.31 -7.15 3.58
C VAL A 294 -14.82 -5.72 3.46
N LEU A 295 -14.12 -4.89 2.68
CA LEU A 295 -14.48 -3.49 2.43
C LEU A 295 -14.26 -3.16 0.95
N GLU A 296 -15.20 -2.46 0.32
CA GLU A 296 -15.10 -2.03 -1.09
C GLU A 296 -14.75 -3.17 -2.06
N ARG A 297 -15.31 -4.37 -1.83
CA ARG A 297 -15.05 -5.61 -2.60
C ARG A 297 -13.60 -6.12 -2.49
N VAL A 298 -12.79 -5.57 -1.60
CA VAL A 298 -11.47 -6.10 -1.24
C VAL A 298 -11.61 -6.92 0.03
N ARG A 299 -10.99 -8.10 0.02
CA ARG A 299 -10.94 -9.01 1.15
C ARG A 299 -9.52 -9.02 1.69
N LEU A 300 -9.37 -8.90 3.01
CA LEU A 300 -8.12 -9.11 3.72
C LEU A 300 -8.23 -10.36 4.57
N ARG A 301 -7.26 -11.24 4.39
CA ARG A 301 -7.11 -12.50 5.08
C ARG A 301 -5.82 -12.50 5.87
N LEU A 302 -5.90 -12.97 7.12
CA LEU A 302 -4.77 -13.12 8.01
C LEU A 302 -4.51 -14.59 8.35
N TRP A 303 -3.23 -14.92 8.42
CA TRP A 303 -2.74 -16.17 9.00
C TRP A 303 -1.58 -15.87 9.94
N ARG A 304 -1.42 -16.71 10.95
CA ARG A 304 -0.28 -16.70 11.86
C ARG A 304 0.59 -17.91 11.59
N SER A 305 1.90 -17.71 11.59
CA SER A 305 2.86 -18.79 11.39
C SER A 305 2.84 -19.75 12.58
N GLU A 306 2.89 -21.05 12.28
CA GLU A 306 3.05 -22.10 13.28
C GLU A 306 4.51 -22.27 13.71
N HIS A 307 5.47 -21.88 12.86
CA HIS A 307 6.91 -21.93 13.15
C HIS A 307 7.36 -20.80 14.08
N ASN A 308 6.73 -19.62 13.97
CA ASN A 308 7.11 -18.41 14.72
C ASN A 308 6.08 -18.04 15.80
N TRP A 309 5.37 -19.05 16.35
CA TRP A 309 4.31 -18.86 17.33
C TRP A 309 4.82 -18.48 18.73
N GLU A 310 5.90 -19.14 19.18
CA GLU A 310 6.46 -19.03 20.55
C GLU A 310 7.65 -18.06 20.67
N ALA A 311 8.10 -17.48 19.56
CA ALA A 311 9.23 -16.55 19.50
C ALA A 311 8.87 -15.12 19.94
#